data_AF-A0A1C5JAK9-F1
#
_entry.id   AF-A0A1C5JAK9-F1
#
_cell.length_a   1.000
_cell.length_b   1.000
_cell.length_c   1.000
_cell.angle_alpha   90.00
_cell.angle_beta   90.00
_cell.angle_gamma   90.00
#
_symmetry.space_group_name_H-M   'P 1'
#
loop_
_entity.id
_entity.type
_entity.pdbx_description
1 polymer ?
#
loop_
_entity_poly.entity_id
_entity_poly.type
_entity_poly.pdbx_seq_one_letter_code
_entity_poly.pdbx_strand_id
1 'polypeptide(L)'
;MIAAVVRIAPLGGDRQYPELELSGLLSRRARSDERINHIRIRAGPSGFDILAFVATDEPSLAYAILRRTVQRCLADDPQLDLWRIV
;
A
#
# COMPACT_ATOMS: atom_id res chain seq x y z
N MET A 1 -3.93 -1.60 18.57
CA MET A 1 -3.25 -1.85 17.27
C MET A 1 -4.11 -2.79 16.46
N ILE A 2 -4.38 -2.43 15.20
CA ILE A 2 -5.25 -3.21 14.32
C ILE A 2 -4.66 -3.34 12.92
N ALA A 3 -5.13 -4.33 12.17
CA ALA A 3 -4.75 -4.52 10.78
C ALA A 3 -5.71 -3.77 9.85
N ALA A 4 -5.17 -3.14 8.81
CA ALA A 4 -5.91 -2.57 7.70
C ALA A 4 -5.39 -3.14 6.37
N VAL A 5 -6.26 -3.25 5.39
CA VAL A 5 -5.93 -3.76 4.06
C VAL A 5 -6.40 -2.80 2.97
N VAL A 6 -5.57 -2.63 1.95
CA VAL A 6 -5.87 -1.89 0.72
C VAL A 6 -5.38 -2.74 -0.45
N ARG A 7 -6.20 -2.83 -1.50
CA ARG A 7 -5.79 -3.46 -2.76
C ARG A 7 -5.40 -2.39 -3.77
N ILE A 8 -4.34 -2.65 -4.52
CA ILE A 8 -3.98 -1.86 -5.70
C ILE A 8 -3.96 -2.72 -6.96
N ALA A 9 -4.39 -2.14 -8.07
CA ALA A 9 -4.41 -2.78 -9.38
C ALA A 9 -4.09 -1.75 -10.49
N PRO A 10 -3.51 -2.17 -11.63
CA PRO A 10 -3.24 -1.27 -12.75
C PRO A 10 -4.53 -0.91 -13.51
N LEU A 11 -4.62 0.33 -13.98
CA LEU A 11 -5.63 0.83 -14.92
C LEU A 11 -5.32 0.26 -16.31
N GLY A 12 -5.73 -0.98 -16.54
CA GLY A 12 -5.64 -1.65 -17.84
C GLY A 12 -4.53 -2.71 -17.90
N GLY A 13 -4.96 -3.96 -18.04
CA GLY A 13 -4.12 -5.09 -18.43
C GLY A 13 -3.02 -5.51 -17.44
N ASP A 14 -2.24 -6.50 -17.88
CA ASP A 14 -1.26 -7.29 -17.12
C ASP A 14 0.04 -6.51 -16.82
N ARG A 15 -0.10 -5.27 -16.31
CA ARG A 15 1.06 -4.48 -15.85
C ARG A 15 1.64 -5.16 -14.61
N GLN A 16 2.87 -5.60 -14.75
CA GLN A 16 3.63 -6.16 -13.66
C GLN A 16 4.50 -5.06 -13.04
N TYR A 17 4.60 -5.09 -11.72
CA TYR A 17 5.53 -4.28 -10.96
C TYR A 17 6.28 -5.22 -10.01
N PRO A 18 7.61 -5.09 -9.83
CA PRO A 18 8.34 -6.00 -8.96
C PRO A 18 7.87 -5.90 -7.50
N GLU A 19 7.42 -7.00 -6.90
CA GLU A 19 6.93 -7.03 -5.51
C GLU A 19 7.97 -6.48 -4.52
N LEU A 20 9.25 -6.81 -4.74
CA LEU A 20 10.35 -6.37 -3.89
C LEU A 20 10.55 -4.84 -3.94
N GLU A 21 10.42 -4.24 -5.12
CA GLU A 21 10.52 -2.78 -5.29
C GLU A 21 9.35 -2.09 -4.60
N LEU A 22 8.14 -2.65 -4.75
CA LEU A 22 6.93 -2.10 -4.14
C LEU A 22 7.01 -2.18 -2.61
N SER A 23 7.49 -3.32 -2.11
CA SER A 23 7.74 -3.54 -0.68
C SER A 23 8.77 -2.56 -0.13
N GLY A 24 9.87 -2.35 -0.84
CA GLY A 24 10.89 -1.37 -0.47
C GLY A 24 10.32 0.05 -0.42
N LEU A 25 9.53 0.43 -1.42
CA LEU A 25 8.93 1.75 -1.53
C LEU A 25 7.92 2.02 -0.41
N LEU A 26 6.97 1.10 -0.21
CA LEU A 26 5.97 1.20 0.85
C LEU A 26 6.60 1.15 2.23
N SER A 27 7.61 0.32 2.45
CA SER A 27 8.33 0.25 3.73
C SER A 27 9.04 1.56 4.06
N ARG A 28 9.69 2.20 3.07
CA ARG A 28 10.31 3.52 3.26
C ARG A 28 9.27 4.58 3.63
N ARG A 29 8.11 4.57 2.97
CA ARG A 29 7.04 5.54 3.26
C ARG A 29 6.37 5.29 4.60
N ALA A 30 6.13 4.03 4.94
CA ALA A 30 5.56 3.61 6.22
C ALA A 30 6.44 4.03 7.40
N ARG A 31 7.77 3.92 7.29
CA ARG A 31 8.69 4.42 8.32
C ARG A 31 8.57 5.92 8.57
N SER A 32 8.04 6.68 7.62
CA SER A 32 7.77 8.12 7.78
C SER A 32 6.42 8.41 8.45
N ASP A 33 5.54 7.41 8.60
CA ASP A 33 4.29 7.51 9.35
C ASP A 33 4.42 6.66 10.62
N GLU A 34 4.74 7.31 11.74
CA GLU A 34 5.00 6.67 13.04
C GLU A 34 3.88 5.73 13.52
N ARG A 35 2.69 5.81 12.89
CA ARG A 35 1.54 4.98 13.22
C ARG A 35 1.53 3.63 12.55
N ILE A 36 2.29 3.37 11.48
CA ILE A 36 2.35 2.04 10.84
C ILE A 36 3.62 1.31 11.25
N ASN A 37 3.42 0.22 11.98
CA ASN A 37 4.50 -0.56 12.57
C ASN A 37 5.09 -1.58 11.58
N HIS A 38 4.23 -2.12 10.71
CA HIS A 38 4.61 -3.17 9.79
C HIS A 38 3.72 -3.16 8.55
N ILE A 39 4.31 -3.42 7.39
CA ILE A 39 3.60 -3.62 6.12
C ILE A 39 3.97 -4.98 5.55
N ARG A 40 2.96 -5.70 5.04
CA ARG A 40 3.10 -6.90 4.25
C ARG A 40 2.41 -6.72 2.92
N ILE A 41 3.05 -7.19 1.86
CA ILE A 41 2.49 -7.21 0.51
C ILE A 41 2.24 -8.65 0.11
N ARG A 42 1.14 -8.87 -0.59
CA ARG A 42 0.85 -10.12 -1.28
C ARG A 42 0.58 -9.81 -2.74
N ALA A 43 1.44 -10.31 -3.62
CA ALA A 43 1.17 -10.32 -5.05
C ALA A 43 0.00 -11.26 -5.37
N GLY A 44 -0.91 -10.78 -6.20
CA GLY A 44 -1.99 -11.56 -6.79
C GLY A 44 -1.98 -11.41 -8.32
N PRO A 45 -2.78 -12.21 -9.03
CA PRO A 45 -2.79 -12.25 -10.50
C PRO A 45 -3.28 -10.95 -11.17
N SER A 46 -3.76 -9.97 -10.41
CA SER A 46 -4.28 -8.71 -10.96
C SER A 46 -3.93 -7.49 -10.09
N GLY A 47 -2.89 -7.60 -9.26
CA GLY A 47 -2.44 -6.51 -8.42
C GLY A 47 -1.85 -6.96 -7.09
N PHE A 48 -1.84 -6.07 -6.11
CA PHE A 48 -1.25 -6.30 -4.80
C PHE A 48 -2.26 -6.02 -3.69
N ASP A 49 -2.34 -6.95 -2.74
CA ASP A 49 -2.99 -6.69 -1.47
C ASP A 49 -1.92 -6.18 -0.47
N ILE A 50 -2.13 -4.99 0.06
CA ILE A 50 -1.24 -4.32 1.00
C ILE A 50 -1.89 -4.36 2.37
N LEU A 51 -1.27 -5.08 3.29
CA LEU A 51 -1.69 -5.20 4.68
C LEU A 51 -0.77 -4.35 5.56
N ALA A 52 -1.33 -3.54 6.44
CA ALA A 52 -0.56 -2.78 7.43
C ALA A 52 -1.10 -2.95 8.84
N PHE A 53 -0.18 -3.02 9.80
CA PHE A 53 -0.49 -2.99 11.23
C PHE A 53 -0.34 -1.56 11.75
N VAL A 54 -1.44 -0.95 12.16
CA VAL A 54 -1.52 0.46 12.53
C VAL A 54 -1.77 0.61 14.03
N ALA A 55 -1.01 1.49 14.68
CA ALA A 55 -1.10 1.86 16.10
C ALA A 55 -2.34 2.74 16.36
N THR A 56 -3.51 2.15 16.17
CA THR A 56 -4.82 2.70 16.53
C THR A 56 -5.76 1.55 16.89
N ASP A 57 -6.88 1.89 17.52
CA ASP A 57 -7.98 0.98 17.83
C ASP A 57 -9.23 1.32 16.98
N GLU A 58 -9.14 2.33 16.12
CA GLU A 58 -10.21 2.75 15.21
C GLU A 58 -10.01 2.21 13.78
N PRO A 59 -10.86 1.27 13.29
CA PRO A 59 -10.73 0.66 11.96
C PRO A 59 -10.73 1.68 10.81
N SER A 60 -11.62 2.67 10.86
CA SER A 60 -11.74 3.71 9.85
C SER A 60 -10.48 4.57 9.75
N LEU A 61 -9.86 4.87 10.90
CA LEU A 61 -8.61 5.63 10.95
C LEU A 61 -7.44 4.80 10.42
N ALA A 62 -7.34 3.51 10.79
CA ALA A 62 -6.30 2.62 10.28
C ALA A 62 -6.37 2.50 8.75
N TYR A 63 -7.58 2.32 8.21
CA TYR A 63 -7.80 2.31 6.76
C TYR A 63 -7.41 3.64 6.11
N ALA A 64 -7.81 4.78 6.70
CA ALA A 64 -7.47 6.09 6.16
C ALA A 64 -5.95 6.37 6.13
N ILE A 65 -5.23 5.96 7.18
CA ILE A 65 -3.76 6.06 7.26
C ILE A 65 -3.11 5.21 6.18
N LEU A 66 -3.50 3.93 6.07
CA LEU A 66 -2.96 3.02 5.05
C LEU A 66 -3.25 3.55 3.65
N ARG A 67 -4.51 3.92 3.37
CA ARG A 67 -4.94 4.45 2.08
C ARG A 67 -4.12 5.67 1.68
N ARG A 68 -3.95 6.65 2.58
CA ARG A 68 -3.15 7.85 2.32
C ARG A 68 -1.69 7.51 2.02
N THR A 69 -1.13 6.57 2.77
CA THR A 69 0.27 6.12 2.58
C THR A 69 0.45 5.51 1.20
N VAL A 70 -0.43 4.58 0.82
CA VAL A 70 -0.42 3.94 -0.50
C VAL A 70 -0.64 4.99 -1.60
N GLN A 71 -1.60 5.90 -1.45
CA GLN A 71 -1.85 6.95 -2.45
C GLN A 71 -0.63 7.84 -2.69
N ARG A 72 0.11 8.21 -1.64
CA ARG A 72 1.36 8.95 -1.79
C ARG A 72 2.41 8.13 -2.52
N CYS A 73 2.57 6.85 -2.18
CA CYS A 73 3.48 5.94 -2.89
C CYS A 73 3.16 5.85 -4.39
N LEU A 74 1.88 5.73 -4.75
CA LEU A 74 1.46 5.68 -6.15
C LEU A 74 1.71 7.01 -6.89
N ALA A 75 1.59 8.14 -6.18
CA ALA A 75 1.82 9.46 -6.78
C ALA A 75 3.31 9.82 -6.92
N ASP A 76 4.15 9.28 -6.03
CA ASP A 76 5.59 9.60 -5.97
C ASP A 76 6.43 8.74 -6.94
N ASP A 77 5.89 7.66 -7.50
CA ASP A 77 6.58 6.75 -8.42
C ASP A 77 5.94 6.76 -9.83
N PRO A 78 6.64 7.27 -10.87
CA PRO A 78 6.15 7.26 -12.24
C PRO A 78 5.81 5.89 -12.81
N GLN A 79 6.43 4.80 -12.31
CA GLN A 79 6.10 3.44 -12.75
C GLN A 79 4.74 2.97 -12.19
N LEU A 80 4.23 3.64 -11.16
CA LEU A 80 2.93 3.39 -10.54
C LEU A 80 1.83 4.37 -11.02
N ASP A 81 2.10 5.15 -12.07
CA ASP A 81 1.21 6.20 -12.61
C ASP A 81 -0.20 5.73 -12.96
N LEU A 82 -0.34 4.49 -13.45
CA LEU A 82 -1.61 3.86 -13.79
C LEU A 82 -2.12 2.92 -12.70
N TRP A 83 -1.44 2.77 -11.56
CA TRP A 83 -1.92 1.92 -10.47
C TRP A 83 -2.91 2.67 -9.58
N ARG A 84 -4.01 2.01 -9.20
CA ARG A 84 -5.07 2.60 -8.37
C ARG A 84 -5.48 1.68 -7.24
N ILE A 85 -5.96 2.30 -6.17
CA ILE A 85 -6.64 1.59 -5.09
C ILE A 85 -8.02 1.15 -5.60
N VAL A 86 -8.36 -0.12 -5.40
CA VAL A 86 -9.62 -0.76 -5.84
C VAL A 86 -10.40 -1.37 -4.68
#